data_AF-A0A968ZM87-F1
#
_entry.id   AF-A0A968ZM87-F1
#
_cell.length_a   1.000
_cell.length_b   1.000
_cell.length_c   1.000
_cell.angle_alpha   90.00
_cell.angle_beta   90.00
_cell.angle_gamma   90.00
#
_symmetry.space_group_name_H-M   'P 1'
#
loop_
_entity.id
_entity.type
_entity.pdbx_description
1 polymer ?
#
loop_
_entity_poly.entity_id
_entity_poly.type
_entity_poly.pdbx_seq_one_letter_code
_entity_poly.pdbx_strand_id
1 'polypeptide(L)' 'MLEYAKMILSKVSFDRKLFVKEFHKARKSLVPEDRVKLERWCRDQFGTKYQLYIHDSVLELD' A
#
# COMPACT_ATOMS: atom_id res chain seq x y z
N MET A 1 11.32 3.25 -6.61
CA MET A 1 10.93 2.24 -5.59
C MET A 1 9.42 1.96 -5.61
N LEU A 2 8.57 2.94 -5.89
CA LEU A 2 7.11 2.78 -5.96
C LEU A 2 6.65 1.64 -6.90
N GLU A 3 7.13 1.60 -8.14
CA GLU A 3 6.72 0.54 -9.10
C GLU A 3 7.14 -0.87 -8.66
N TYR A 4 8.29 -0.98 -8.00
CA TYR A 4 8.72 -2.25 -7.41
C TYR A 4 7.78 -2.70 -6.29
N ALA A 5 7.38 -1.77 -5.41
CA ALA A 5 6.38 -2.04 -4.37
C ALA A 5 5.04 -2.50 -4.96
N LYS A 6 4.53 -1.81 -6.00
CA LYS A 6 3.30 -2.21 -6.71
C LYS A 6 3.41 -3.63 -7.27
N MET A 7 4.52 -3.96 -7.94
CA MET A 7 4.75 -5.30 -8.47
C MET A 7 4.71 -6.37 -7.38
N ILE A 8 5.40 -6.16 -6.25
CA ILE A 8 5.40 -7.12 -5.14
C ILE A 8 3.98 -7.28 -4.58
N LEU A 9 3.29 -6.16 -4.33
CA LEU A 9 1.93 -6.17 -3.79
C LEU A 9 0.94 -6.89 -4.69
N SER A 10 1.00 -6.69 -6.00
CA SER A 10 0.20 -7.46 -6.96
C SER A 10 0.48 -8.96 -6.85
N LYS A 11 1.75 -9.37 -6.77
CA LYS A 11 2.14 -10.78 -6.68
C LYS A 11 1.65 -11.43 -5.39
N VAL A 12 1.67 -10.73 -4.26
CA VAL A 12 1.23 -11.26 -2.96
C VAL A 12 -0.24 -11.00 -2.68
N SER A 13 -0.97 -10.35 -3.58
CA SER A 13 -2.36 -9.94 -3.39
C SER A 13 -3.36 -11.10 -3.27
N PHE A 14 -2.93 -12.36 -3.42
CA PHE A 14 -3.78 -13.53 -3.18
C PHE A 14 -3.92 -13.88 -1.68
N ASP A 15 -2.97 -13.47 -0.85
CA ASP A 15 -2.99 -13.72 0.60
C ASP A 15 -3.05 -12.40 1.36
N ARG A 16 -4.13 -12.20 2.13
CA ARG A 16 -4.36 -10.96 2.87
C ARG A 16 -3.25 -10.66 3.88
N LYS A 17 -2.77 -11.68 4.62
CA LYS A 17 -1.75 -11.48 5.66
C LYS A 17 -0.42 -11.11 5.03
N LEU A 18 -0.05 -11.79 3.94
CA LEU A 18 1.18 -11.50 3.20
C LEU A 18 1.12 -10.13 2.53
N PHE A 19 0.00 -9.79 1.90
CA PHE A 19 -0.22 -8.47 1.32
C PHE A 19 -0.02 -7.35 2.34
N VAL A 20 -0.65 -7.45 3.51
CA VAL A 20 -0.51 -6.46 4.58
C VAL A 20 0.95 -6.36 5.04
N LYS A 21 1.66 -7.48 5.18
CA LYS A 21 3.08 -7.49 5.57
C LYS A 21 3.96 -6.76 4.55
N GLU A 22 3.80 -7.04 3.25
CA GLU A 22 4.58 -6.38 2.21
C GLU A 22 4.19 -4.91 2.01
N PHE A 23 2.93 -4.56 2.24
CA PHE A 23 2.46 -3.17 2.18
C PHE A 23 3.15 -2.30 3.23
N HIS A 24 3.26 -2.78 4.47
CA HIS A 24 3.99 -2.07 5.52
C HIS A 24 5.48 -1.91 5.20
N LYS A 25 6.11 -2.93 4.59
CA LYS A 25 7.52 -2.82 4.15
C LYS A 25 7.67 -1.77 3.06
N ALA A 26 6.81 -1.79 2.05
CA ALA A 26 6.79 -0.81 0.98
C ALA A 26 6.58 0.62 1.51
N ARG A 27 5.61 0.83 2.41
CA ARG A 27 5.37 2.15 3.01
C ARG A 27 6.60 2.69 3.75
N LYS A 28 7.34 1.84 4.47
CA LYS A 28 8.58 2.23 5.18
C LYS A 28 9.74 2.58 4.23
N SER A 29 9.82 1.95 3.06
CA SER A 29 10.92 2.16 2.10
C SER A 29 10.69 3.31 1.12
N LEU A 30 9.49 3.88 1.08
CA LEU A 30 9.12 4.98 0.19
C LEU A 30 9.21 6.35 0.87
N VAL A 31 9.53 7.36 0.07
CA VAL A 31 9.40 8.77 0.45
C VAL A 31 7.93 9.15 0.62
N PRO A 32 7.60 10.19 1.41
CA PRO A 32 6.21 10.55 1.73
C PRO A 32 5.28 10.67 0.52
N GLU A 33 5.73 11.31 -0.55
CA GLU A 33 4.93 11.47 -1.79
C GLU A 33 4.57 10.12 -2.43
N ASP A 34 5.53 9.19 -2.47
CA ASP A 34 5.32 7.86 -3.03
C ASP A 34 4.44 6.98 -2.12
N ARG A 35 4.43 7.23 -0.80
CA ARG A 35 3.51 6.52 0.12
C ARG A 35 2.07 6.83 -0.22
N VAL A 36 1.73 8.10 -0.44
CA VAL A 36 0.38 8.54 -0.82
C VAL A 36 -0.03 7.92 -2.16
N LYS A 37 0.87 7.92 -3.15
CA LYS A 37 0.64 7.27 -4.44
C LYS A 37 0.42 5.76 -4.30
N LEU A 38 1.19 5.09 -3.45
CA LEU A 38 1.03 3.66 -3.17
C LEU A 38 -0.33 3.37 -2.50
N GLU A 39 -0.70 4.17 -1.50
CA GLU A 39 -1.95 4.04 -0.74
C GLU A 39 -3.18 4.17 -1.63
N ARG A 40 -3.22 5.22 -2.47
CA ARG A 40 -4.28 5.41 -3.46
C ARG A 40 -4.36 4.22 -4.43
N TRP A 41 -3.21 3.82 -4.99
CA TRP A 41 -3.17 2.69 -5.92
C TRP A 41 -3.66 1.38 -5.28
N CYS A 42 -3.28 1.09 -4.03
CA CYS A 42 -3.77 -0.09 -3.32
C CYS A 42 -5.28 -0.05 -3.07
N ARG A 43 -5.84 1.12 -2.77
CA ARG A 43 -7.29 1.31 -2.64
C ARG A 43 -8.00 1.05 -3.97
N ASP A 44 -7.49 1.59 -5.07
CA ASP A 44 -8.09 1.42 -6.40
C ASP A 44 -8.03 -0.04 -6.89
N GLN A 45 -6.93 -0.74 -6.64
CA GLN A 45 -6.73 -2.12 -7.12
C GLN A 45 -7.33 -3.20 -6.21
N PHE A 46 -7.31 -2.99 -4.89
CA PHE A 46 -7.64 -4.04 -3.91
C PHE A 46 -8.71 -3.63 -2.89
N GLY A 47 -9.23 -2.40 -2.96
CA GLY A 47 -10.22 -1.88 -2.01
C GLY A 47 -11.49 -2.72 -1.94
N THR A 48 -11.99 -3.22 -3.06
CA THR A 48 -13.14 -4.14 -3.10
C THR A 48 -12.81 -5.53 -2.56
N LYS A 49 -11.60 -6.05 -2.87
CA LYS A 49 -11.15 -7.38 -2.45
C LYS A 49 -10.93 -7.50 -0.95
N TYR A 50 -10.43 -6.44 -0.32
CA TYR A 50 -9.97 -6.47 1.07
C TYR A 50 -10.66 -5.48 2.00
N GLN A 51 -11.62 -4.69 1.49
CA GLN A 51 -12.30 -3.62 2.24
C GLN A 51 -11.28 -2.76 3.01
N LEU A 52 -10.14 -2.47 2.38
CA LEU A 52 -9.02 -1.82 3.06
C LEU A 52 -9.36 -0.36 3.32
N TYR A 53 -9.46 0.00 4.60
CA TYR A 53 -9.41 1.38 5.06
C TYR A 53 -7.96 1.88 4.98
N ILE A 54 -7.50 2.17 3.77
CA ILE A 54 -6.21 2.84 3.58
C ILE A 54 -6.48 4.33 3.77
N HIS A 55 -6.31 4.85 4.99
CA HIS A 55 -6.40 6.28 5.26
C HIS A 55 -5.42 7.04 4.36
N ASP A 56 -5.90 8.07 3.65
CA ASP A 56 -5.03 9.13 3.14
C ASP A 56 -4.46 9.84 4.37
N SER A 57 -3.33 9.38 4.89
CA SER A 57 -2.61 10.08 5.96
C SER A 57 -1.83 11.24 5.34
N VAL A 58 -2.55 12.22 4.79
CA VAL A 58 -2.12 13.62 4.90
C VAL A 58 -2.69 14.05 6.24
N LEU A 59 -1.83 14.31 7.23
CA LEU A 59 -2.11 14.50 8.67
C LEU A 59 -2.04 13.18 9.47
N GLU A 60 -0.84 12.81 9.89
CA GLU A 60 -0.48 12.58 11.31
C GLU A 60 1.05 12.72 11.37
N LEU A 61 1.49 13.97 11.49
CA LEU A 61 2.68 14.31 12.25
C LEU A 61 2.17 14.56 13.68
N ASP A 62 2.29 13.55 14.53
CA ASP A 62 2.58 13.65 15.96
C ASP A 62 3.22 12.33 16.41
#